data_AF-A0A8D6PYC2-F1
#
_entry.id   AF-A0A8D6PYC2-F1
#
_cell.length_a   1.000
_cell.length_b   1.000
_cell.length_c   1.000
_cell.angle_alpha   90.00
_cell.angle_beta   90.00
_cell.angle_gamma   90.00
#
_symmetry.space_group_name_H-M   'P 1'
#
loop_
_entity.id
_entity.type
_entity.pdbx_description
1 polymer ?
#
loop_
_entity_poly.entity_id
_entity_poly.type
_entity_poly.pdbx_seq_one_letter_code
_entity_poly.pdbx_strand_id
1 'polypeptide(L)'
;MLSKVVTISDMLKNVQHDIEGFVLEKEFIVIQCCPYKVTFTASELSSCIDNIVNEYDLDVVLLPIGYASGHDDVIFLKDVHEKCKKKTHLFYDLNVWEIMYLIANSSSFYGTSLHGVITAMSYRVPHFCINSKIEKLTSFLKTWSVSPYNQAIDYSDIKRSLELITDESKVLIDEKVNLAQSIIEDSFKDIYNIIK
;
A
#
# COMPACT_ATOMS: atom_id res chain seq x y z
N MET A 1 -0.20 18.29 3.88
CA MET A 1 -0.82 18.36 2.53
C MET A 1 -0.55 17.02 1.86
N LEU A 2 -1.58 16.26 1.44
CA LEU A 2 -1.38 15.02 0.65
C LEU A 2 -0.61 15.34 -0.66
N SER A 3 -0.04 14.32 -1.32
CA SER A 3 0.78 14.41 -2.56
C SER A 3 0.77 15.77 -3.27
N LYS A 4 1.94 16.41 -3.42
CA LYS A 4 2.09 17.77 -3.98
C LYS A 4 1.73 17.88 -5.48
N VAL A 5 1.60 16.76 -6.19
CA VAL A 5 1.42 16.73 -7.66
C VAL A 5 0.03 16.24 -8.06
N VAL A 6 -0.45 15.16 -7.43
CA VAL A 6 -1.76 14.55 -7.72
C VAL A 6 -2.55 14.52 -6.42
N THR A 7 -3.68 15.21 -6.37
CA THR A 7 -4.53 15.24 -5.19
C THR A 7 -5.60 14.14 -5.22
N ILE A 8 -6.24 13.86 -4.07
CA ILE A 8 -7.41 12.97 -4.03
C ILE A 8 -8.50 13.43 -5.02
N SER A 9 -8.73 14.75 -5.12
CA SER A 9 -9.71 15.35 -6.04
C SER A 9 -9.36 15.11 -7.51
N ASP A 10 -8.07 15.06 -7.85
CA ASP A 10 -7.64 14.74 -9.22
C ASP A 10 -7.90 13.27 -9.56
N MET A 11 -7.71 12.37 -8.59
CA MET A 11 -7.99 10.95 -8.77
C MET A 11 -9.49 10.68 -8.98
N LEU A 12 -10.36 11.32 -8.18
CA LEU A 12 -11.81 11.13 -8.23
C LEU A 12 -12.44 11.30 -9.61
N LYS A 13 -11.83 12.11 -10.49
CA LYS A 13 -12.29 12.30 -11.87
C LYS A 13 -12.28 11.00 -12.71
N ASN A 14 -11.54 9.99 -12.26
CA ASN A 14 -11.31 8.72 -12.96
C ASN A 14 -11.61 7.50 -12.07
N VAL A 15 -12.31 7.68 -10.95
CA VAL A 15 -12.66 6.60 -10.01
C VAL A 15 -14.13 6.25 -10.17
N GLN A 16 -14.45 4.96 -10.25
CA GLN A 16 -15.84 4.50 -10.27
C GLN A 16 -16.59 4.81 -8.97
N HIS A 17 -17.88 5.11 -9.08
CA HIS A 17 -18.71 5.55 -7.96
C HIS A 17 -18.84 4.53 -6.82
N ASP A 18 -18.75 3.23 -7.13
CA ASP A 18 -18.78 2.17 -6.12
C ASP A 18 -17.49 2.14 -5.27
N ILE A 19 -16.32 2.36 -5.89
CA ILE A 19 -15.04 2.51 -5.20
C ILE A 19 -15.04 3.79 -4.35
N GLU A 20 -15.52 4.91 -4.90
CA GLU A 20 -15.68 6.16 -4.15
C GLU A 20 -16.59 5.96 -2.93
N GLY A 21 -17.76 5.35 -3.13
CA GLY A 21 -18.70 5.06 -2.05
C GLY A 21 -18.09 4.15 -0.97
N PHE A 22 -17.37 3.10 -1.38
CA PHE A 22 -16.68 2.21 -0.44
C PHE A 22 -15.66 2.98 0.42
N VAL A 23 -14.81 3.80 -0.20
CA VAL A 23 -13.76 4.55 0.50
C VAL A 23 -14.34 5.58 1.48
N LEU A 24 -15.50 6.17 1.17
CA LEU A 24 -16.16 7.14 2.07
C LEU A 24 -16.81 6.49 3.29
N GLU A 25 -17.21 5.22 3.19
CA GLU A 25 -17.97 4.54 4.23
C GLU A 25 -17.12 3.65 5.14
N LYS A 26 -15.96 3.18 4.64
CA LYS A 26 -15.19 2.10 5.28
C LYS A 26 -13.82 2.56 5.71
N GLU A 27 -13.41 2.12 6.89
CA GLU A 27 -12.00 2.09 7.28
C GLU A 27 -11.42 0.73 6.86
N PHE A 28 -10.31 0.75 6.13
CA PHE A 28 -9.76 -0.46 5.54
C PHE A 28 -8.23 -0.45 5.43
N ILE A 29 -7.65 -1.64 5.42
CA ILE A 29 -6.26 -1.87 5.02
C ILE A 29 -6.20 -2.44 3.61
N VAL A 30 -5.10 -2.20 2.92
CA VAL A 30 -4.83 -2.76 1.59
C VAL A 30 -3.76 -3.84 1.69
N ILE A 31 -4.02 -4.99 1.09
CA ILE A 31 -3.05 -6.08 0.93
C ILE A 31 -2.85 -6.36 -0.57
N GLN A 32 -1.59 -6.29 -1.01
CA GLN A 32 -1.16 -6.62 -2.36
C GLN A 32 -0.09 -7.71 -2.34
N CYS A 33 -0.33 -8.82 -3.04
CA CYS A 33 0.60 -9.94 -3.11
C CYS A 33 0.88 -10.34 -4.55
N CYS A 34 2.16 -10.35 -4.92
CA CYS A 34 2.63 -11.00 -6.14
C CYS A 34 3.00 -12.45 -5.79
N PRO A 35 2.37 -13.47 -6.41
CA PRO A 35 2.52 -14.87 -6.00
C PRO A 35 3.97 -15.35 -6.02
N TYR A 36 4.76 -14.87 -6.96
CA TYR A 36 6.18 -15.23 -7.12
C TYR A 36 7.11 -14.55 -6.10
N LYS A 37 6.58 -13.60 -5.32
CA LYS A 37 7.32 -12.82 -4.33
C LYS A 37 6.81 -13.04 -2.90
N VAL A 38 5.93 -14.02 -2.68
CA VAL A 38 5.49 -14.42 -1.34
C VAL A 38 5.92 -15.85 -1.06
N THR A 39 6.11 -16.19 0.21
CA THR A 39 6.53 -17.54 0.64
C THR A 39 5.44 -18.30 1.39
N PHE A 40 4.23 -17.73 1.44
CA PHE A 40 3.07 -18.26 2.14
C PHE A 40 1.95 -18.58 1.15
N THR A 41 1.03 -19.42 1.59
CA THR A 41 -0.13 -19.88 0.82
C THR A 41 -1.32 -18.93 0.96
N ALA A 42 -2.28 -19.04 0.05
CA ALA A 42 -3.53 -18.30 0.16
C ALA A 42 -4.31 -18.61 1.45
N SER A 43 -4.26 -19.86 1.94
CA SER A 43 -4.89 -20.28 3.20
C SER A 43 -4.26 -19.65 4.44
N GLU A 44 -2.95 -19.47 4.42
CA GLU A 44 -2.22 -18.81 5.52
C GLU A 44 -2.56 -17.32 5.57
N LEU A 45 -2.57 -16.64 4.41
CA LEU A 45 -2.97 -15.24 4.35
C LEU A 45 -4.45 -15.06 4.70
N SER A 46 -5.35 -15.92 4.22
CA SER A 46 -6.78 -15.83 4.55
C SER A 46 -7.04 -15.98 6.05
N SER A 47 -6.31 -16.90 6.71
CA SER A 47 -6.38 -17.08 8.16
C SER A 47 -5.87 -15.85 8.92
N CYS A 48 -4.80 -15.20 8.43
CA CYS A 48 -4.31 -13.95 8.98
C CYS A 48 -5.36 -12.83 8.86
N ILE A 49 -5.98 -12.69 7.68
CA ILE A 49 -7.02 -11.70 7.41
C ILE A 49 -8.25 -11.92 8.30
N ASP A 50 -8.74 -13.15 8.42
CA ASP A 50 -9.89 -13.47 9.27
C ASP A 50 -9.63 -13.04 10.73
N ASN A 51 -8.39 -13.19 11.22
CA ASN A 51 -8.01 -12.74 12.56
C ASN A 51 -7.97 -11.21 12.68
N ILE A 52 -7.55 -10.49 11.65
CA ILE A 52 -7.53 -9.02 11.63
C ILE A 52 -8.96 -8.49 11.69
N VAL A 53 -9.84 -8.97 10.81
CA VAL A 53 -11.24 -8.51 10.74
C VAL A 53 -11.98 -8.78 12.06
N ASN A 54 -11.71 -9.91 12.72
CA ASN A 54 -12.32 -10.24 14.00
C ASN A 54 -11.90 -9.33 15.16
N GLU A 55 -10.67 -8.81 15.15
CA GLU A 55 -10.10 -8.07 16.28
C GLU A 55 -10.24 -6.56 16.14
N TYR A 56 -10.10 -6.04 14.93
CA TYR A 56 -10.03 -4.59 14.69
C TYR A 56 -11.26 -4.01 14.00
N ASP A 57 -12.23 -4.83 13.59
CA ASP A 57 -13.41 -4.40 12.81
C ASP A 57 -13.05 -3.58 11.55
N LEU A 58 -11.92 -3.92 10.92
CA LEU A 58 -11.42 -3.30 9.70
C LEU A 58 -11.81 -4.11 8.46
N ASP A 59 -12.20 -3.41 7.40
CA ASP A 59 -12.32 -4.04 6.08
C ASP A 59 -10.92 -4.32 5.50
N VAL A 60 -10.79 -5.39 4.71
CA VAL A 60 -9.55 -5.73 4.01
C VAL A 60 -9.78 -5.69 2.52
N VAL A 61 -9.05 -4.80 1.85
CA VAL A 61 -9.02 -4.70 0.39
C VAL A 61 -7.84 -5.52 -0.15
N LEU A 62 -8.15 -6.51 -0.99
CA LEU A 62 -7.18 -7.27 -1.76
C LEU A 62 -6.97 -6.55 -3.09
N LEU A 63 -5.80 -5.93 -3.26
CA LEU A 63 -5.53 -5.01 -4.37
C LEU A 63 -4.49 -5.59 -5.36
N PRO A 64 -4.92 -6.06 -6.54
CA PRO A 64 -4.00 -6.40 -7.61
C PRO A 64 -3.40 -5.12 -8.22
N ILE A 65 -2.06 -5.07 -8.31
CA ILE A 65 -1.32 -3.96 -8.94
C ILE A 65 -0.57 -4.44 -10.20
N GLY A 66 -0.10 -5.69 -10.21
CA GLY A 66 0.53 -6.27 -11.40
C GLY A 66 -0.51 -6.79 -12.40
N TYR A 67 -0.89 -5.96 -13.39
CA TYR A 67 -1.75 -6.37 -14.50
C TYR A 67 -0.99 -6.81 -15.76
N ALA A 68 0.35 -6.66 -15.77
CA ALA A 68 1.19 -7.06 -16.90
C ALA A 68 1.41 -8.59 -16.93
N SER A 69 1.59 -9.17 -18.11
CA SER A 69 1.86 -10.62 -18.26
C SER A 69 3.00 -11.10 -17.34
N GLY A 70 2.73 -12.17 -16.59
CA GLY A 70 3.64 -12.69 -15.57
C GLY A 70 3.37 -12.18 -14.15
N HIS A 71 2.38 -11.31 -13.96
CA HIS A 71 1.85 -10.96 -12.65
C HIS A 71 0.48 -11.61 -12.44
N ASP A 72 0.45 -12.71 -11.70
CA ASP A 72 -0.78 -13.42 -11.34
C ASP A 72 -1.33 -12.95 -9.98
N ASP A 73 -1.12 -11.66 -9.67
CA ASP A 73 -1.60 -11.01 -8.44
C ASP A 73 -3.10 -11.28 -8.28
N VAL A 74 -3.89 -11.05 -9.34
CA VAL A 74 -5.35 -11.26 -9.34
C VAL A 74 -5.71 -12.71 -9.03
N ILE A 75 -4.98 -13.69 -9.58
CA ILE A 75 -5.27 -15.12 -9.38
C ILE A 75 -5.02 -15.50 -7.91
N PHE A 76 -3.87 -15.11 -7.38
CA PHE A 76 -3.52 -15.39 -5.99
C PHE A 76 -4.46 -14.68 -5.01
N LEU A 77 -4.76 -13.40 -5.24
CA LEU A 77 -5.65 -12.63 -4.38
C LEU A 77 -7.10 -13.12 -4.47
N LYS A 78 -7.55 -13.61 -5.62
CA LYS A 78 -8.84 -14.30 -5.75
C LYS A 78 -8.89 -15.57 -4.92
N ASP A 79 -7.83 -16.37 -4.95
CA ASP A 79 -7.74 -17.58 -4.14
C ASP A 79 -7.75 -17.27 -2.62
N VAL A 80 -7.10 -16.18 -2.20
CA VAL A 80 -7.18 -15.67 -0.82
C VAL A 80 -8.61 -15.24 -0.48
N HIS A 81 -9.23 -14.45 -1.35
CA HIS A 81 -10.59 -13.95 -1.19
C HIS A 81 -11.61 -15.08 -0.96
N GLU A 82 -11.54 -16.11 -1.80
CA GLU A 82 -12.42 -17.29 -1.73
C GLU A 82 -12.21 -18.13 -0.46
N LYS A 83 -11.01 -18.08 0.13
CA LYS A 83 -10.65 -18.81 1.36
C LYS A 83 -10.92 -18.04 2.65
N CYS A 84 -11.17 -16.73 2.59
CA CYS A 84 -11.54 -15.93 3.75
C CYS A 84 -12.94 -16.31 4.25
N LYS A 85 -13.08 -16.50 5.56
CA LYS A 85 -14.41 -16.68 6.20
C LYS A 85 -15.07 -15.34 6.49
N LYS A 86 -14.27 -14.28 6.59
CA LYS A 86 -14.70 -12.91 6.83
C LYS A 86 -14.72 -12.10 5.54
N LYS A 87 -15.51 -11.03 5.58
CA LYS A 87 -15.72 -10.17 4.42
C LYS A 87 -14.38 -9.50 4.05
N THR A 88 -13.97 -9.71 2.81
CA THR A 88 -12.89 -8.99 2.15
C THR A 88 -13.43 -8.38 0.87
N HIS A 89 -12.72 -7.41 0.30
CA HIS A 89 -13.11 -6.77 -0.96
C HIS A 89 -12.00 -7.00 -1.98
N LEU A 90 -12.33 -7.67 -3.07
CA LEU A 90 -11.42 -7.86 -4.20
C LEU A 90 -11.87 -6.94 -5.33
N PHE A 91 -11.15 -5.84 -5.51
CA PHE A 91 -11.32 -4.97 -6.66
C PHE A 91 -10.37 -5.41 -7.77
N TYR A 92 -10.86 -5.50 -9.00
CA TYR A 92 -10.08 -5.92 -10.17
C TYR A 92 -10.50 -5.11 -11.40
N ASP A 93 -9.73 -5.24 -12.49
CA ASP A 93 -9.90 -4.41 -13.70
C ASP A 93 -9.80 -2.91 -13.39
N LEU A 94 -8.87 -2.55 -12.50
CA LEU A 94 -8.69 -1.19 -12.03
C LEU A 94 -7.74 -0.41 -12.93
N ASN A 95 -8.10 0.86 -13.15
CA ASN A 95 -7.18 1.81 -13.72
C ASN A 95 -6.19 2.34 -12.67
N VAL A 96 -5.14 3.05 -13.12
CA VAL A 96 -4.08 3.54 -12.22
C VAL A 96 -4.61 4.50 -11.15
N TRP A 97 -5.63 5.31 -11.46
CA TRP A 97 -6.22 6.27 -10.52
C TRP A 97 -6.97 5.56 -9.40
N GLU A 98 -7.69 4.48 -9.71
CA GLU A 98 -8.41 3.68 -8.72
C GLU A 98 -7.46 2.93 -7.78
N ILE A 99 -6.36 2.37 -8.32
CA ILE A 99 -5.30 1.76 -7.51
C ILE A 99 -4.71 2.80 -6.56
N MET A 100 -4.36 3.99 -7.08
CA MET A 100 -3.80 5.06 -6.26
C MET A 100 -4.82 5.56 -5.22
N TYR A 101 -6.09 5.68 -5.58
CA TYR A 101 -7.16 6.16 -4.71
C TYR A 101 -7.43 5.19 -3.55
N LEU A 102 -7.49 3.88 -3.81
CA LEU A 102 -7.62 2.86 -2.76
C LEU A 102 -6.42 2.90 -1.80
N ILE A 103 -5.19 2.99 -2.33
CA ILE A 103 -3.99 3.06 -1.47
C ILE A 103 -3.99 4.35 -0.66
N ALA A 104 -4.24 5.50 -1.29
CA ALA A 104 -4.14 6.81 -0.66
C ALA A 104 -5.14 7.04 0.48
N ASN A 105 -6.27 6.33 0.48
CA ASN A 105 -7.30 6.42 1.51
C ASN A 105 -7.32 5.23 2.47
N SER A 106 -6.38 4.28 2.33
CA SER A 106 -6.28 3.15 3.26
C SER A 106 -5.61 3.55 4.57
N SER A 107 -5.96 2.88 5.67
CA SER A 107 -5.31 3.05 6.98
C SER A 107 -3.87 2.53 6.97
N SER A 108 -3.58 1.53 6.13
CA SER A 108 -2.24 1.03 5.87
C SER A 108 -2.17 0.17 4.61
N PHE A 109 -0.97 0.08 4.03
CA PHE A 109 -0.65 -0.73 2.86
C PHE A 109 0.35 -1.84 3.19
N TYR A 110 0.04 -3.07 2.81
CA TYR A 110 0.92 -4.22 2.92
C TYR A 110 1.17 -4.79 1.53
N GLY A 111 2.42 -4.94 1.12
CA GLY A 111 2.64 -5.64 -0.13
C GLY A 111 4.06 -5.91 -0.58
N THR A 112 4.13 -6.41 -1.82
CA THR A 112 5.37 -6.85 -2.50
C THR A 112 5.73 -5.97 -3.69
N SER A 113 4.86 -5.03 -4.04
CA SER A 113 5.03 -4.06 -5.12
C SER A 113 5.68 -2.78 -4.61
N LEU A 114 6.80 -2.40 -5.24
CA LEU A 114 7.46 -1.13 -4.99
C LEU A 114 6.56 0.07 -5.32
N HIS A 115 5.77 -0.02 -6.41
CA HIS A 115 4.86 1.08 -6.79
C HIS A 115 3.77 1.29 -5.74
N GLY A 116 3.26 0.21 -5.15
CA GLY A 116 2.29 0.31 -4.05
C GLY A 116 2.88 1.03 -2.84
N VAL A 117 4.10 0.66 -2.42
CA VAL A 117 4.81 1.30 -1.31
C VAL A 117 5.13 2.78 -1.57
N ILE A 118 5.63 3.13 -2.77
CA ILE A 118 5.90 4.53 -3.13
C ILE A 118 4.60 5.35 -3.12
N THR A 119 3.51 4.78 -3.63
CA THR A 119 2.19 5.43 -3.63
C THR A 119 1.73 5.67 -2.20
N ALA A 120 1.73 4.63 -1.36
CA ALA A 120 1.37 4.75 0.06
C ALA A 120 2.18 5.84 0.76
N MET A 121 3.51 5.83 0.62
CA MET A 121 4.38 6.85 1.18
C MET A 121 4.04 8.26 0.68
N SER A 122 3.77 8.43 -0.61
CA SER A 122 3.43 9.74 -1.21
C SER A 122 2.17 10.38 -0.61
N TYR A 123 1.25 9.53 -0.13
CA TYR A 123 0.02 9.93 0.56
C TYR A 123 0.11 9.78 2.09
N ARG A 124 1.31 9.58 2.64
CA ARG A 124 1.57 9.42 4.09
C ARG A 124 0.85 8.25 4.73
N VAL A 125 0.57 7.22 3.93
CA VAL A 125 -0.05 5.98 4.39
C VAL A 125 1.03 5.07 4.98
N PRO A 126 0.84 4.56 6.22
CA PRO A 126 1.66 3.50 6.79
C PRO A 126 1.85 2.34 5.81
N HIS A 127 3.08 1.89 5.62
CA HIS A 127 3.38 0.92 4.58
C HIS A 127 4.38 -0.14 5.03
N PHE A 128 4.14 -1.39 4.65
CA PHE A 128 4.98 -2.52 5.03
C PHE A 128 5.28 -3.42 3.83
N CYS A 129 6.54 -3.84 3.72
CA CYS A 129 6.93 -4.93 2.84
C CYS A 129 6.69 -6.27 3.56
N ILE A 130 5.94 -7.18 2.95
CA ILE A 130 5.62 -8.50 3.53
C ILE A 130 6.59 -9.62 3.10
N ASN A 131 7.76 -9.27 2.57
CA ASN A 131 8.83 -10.22 2.28
C ASN A 131 10.20 -9.54 2.25
N SER A 132 11.07 -9.91 3.20
CA SER A 132 12.43 -9.38 3.32
C SER A 132 13.36 -9.71 2.14
N LYS A 133 13.02 -10.70 1.31
CA LYS A 133 13.82 -11.14 0.16
C LYS A 133 13.62 -10.30 -1.11
N ILE A 134 12.72 -9.31 -1.10
CA ILE A 134 12.51 -8.42 -2.25
C ILE A 134 13.53 -7.28 -2.18
N GLU A 135 14.76 -7.53 -2.61
CA GLU A 135 15.91 -6.61 -2.47
C GLU A 135 15.61 -5.17 -2.92
N LYS A 136 14.99 -5.00 -4.08
CA LYS A 136 14.62 -3.67 -4.60
C LYS A 136 13.70 -2.92 -3.64
N LEU A 137 12.71 -3.61 -3.07
CA LEU A 137 11.75 -3.01 -2.15
C LEU A 137 12.39 -2.76 -0.78
N THR A 138 13.12 -3.72 -0.23
CA THR A 138 13.77 -3.55 1.07
C THR A 138 14.89 -2.51 1.04
N SER A 139 15.62 -2.37 -0.07
CA SER A 139 16.56 -1.27 -0.28
C SER A 139 15.84 0.09 -0.30
N PHE A 140 14.71 0.20 -1.02
CA PHE A 140 13.92 1.43 -1.02
C PHE A 140 13.46 1.80 0.40
N LEU A 141 12.89 0.85 1.15
CA LEU A 141 12.40 1.08 2.51
C LEU A 141 13.52 1.58 3.45
N LYS A 142 14.69 0.96 3.39
CA LYS A 142 15.85 1.35 4.21
C LYS A 142 16.33 2.78 3.92
N THR A 143 16.29 3.19 2.65
CA THR A 143 16.76 4.52 2.24
C THR A 143 15.72 5.61 2.48
N TRP A 144 14.47 5.34 2.11
CA TRP A 144 13.44 6.35 1.92
C TRP A 144 12.35 6.35 2.98
N SER A 145 12.14 5.24 3.70
CA SER A 145 11.11 5.17 4.74
C SER A 145 11.66 5.48 6.14
N VAL A 146 10.84 5.28 7.16
CA VAL A 146 11.13 5.51 8.60
C VAL A 146 10.69 4.32 9.43
N SER A 147 11.21 4.17 10.65
CA SER A 147 10.71 3.16 11.58
C SER A 147 9.23 3.38 11.90
N PRO A 148 8.38 2.34 11.98
CA PRO A 148 8.68 0.90 11.78
C PRO A 148 8.64 0.43 10.31
N TYR A 149 8.24 1.30 9.38
CA TYR A 149 7.99 1.02 7.96
C TYR A 149 9.26 0.76 7.12
N ASN A 150 10.44 1.08 7.65
CA ASN A 150 11.72 0.89 6.99
C ASN A 150 12.24 -0.56 7.00
N GLN A 151 11.49 -1.49 7.60
CA GLN A 151 11.80 -2.91 7.64
C GLN A 151 10.69 -3.73 7.00
N ALA A 152 11.07 -4.86 6.41
CA ALA A 152 10.11 -5.86 5.97
C ALA A 152 9.62 -6.68 7.17
N ILE A 153 8.35 -7.07 7.12
CA ILE A 153 7.70 -7.95 8.07
C ILE A 153 7.39 -9.30 7.41
N ASP A 154 7.09 -10.31 8.21
CA ASP A 154 6.45 -11.53 7.72
C ASP A 154 4.92 -11.33 7.59
N TYR A 155 4.24 -12.14 6.79
CA TYR A 155 2.78 -12.05 6.63
C TYR A 155 2.06 -12.29 7.96
N SER A 156 2.62 -13.14 8.84
CA SER A 156 2.06 -13.43 10.16
C SER A 156 2.11 -12.21 11.10
N ASP A 157 2.98 -11.24 10.82
CA ASP A 157 3.12 -10.01 11.60
C ASP A 157 2.20 -8.88 11.11
N ILE A 158 1.43 -9.04 10.02
CA ILE A 158 0.51 -7.99 9.51
C ILE A 158 -0.40 -7.51 10.63
N LYS A 159 -1.04 -8.43 11.35
CA LYS A 159 -1.93 -8.10 12.47
C LYS A 159 -1.21 -7.27 13.54
N ARG A 160 -0.07 -7.76 14.03
CA ARG A 160 0.72 -7.09 15.07
C ARG A 160 1.24 -5.72 14.62
N SER A 161 1.55 -5.57 13.33
CA SER A 161 2.08 -4.32 12.79
C SER A 161 1.08 -3.16 12.88
N LEU A 162 -0.22 -3.43 13.01
CA LEU A 162 -1.23 -2.39 13.25
C LEU A 162 -0.98 -1.65 14.55
N GLU A 163 -0.46 -2.32 15.58
CA GLU A 163 -0.08 -1.71 16.86
C GLU A 163 1.13 -0.77 16.74
N LEU A 164 1.94 -0.95 15.69
CA LEU A 164 3.09 -0.09 15.42
C LEU A 164 2.70 1.22 14.71
N ILE A 165 1.44 1.32 14.25
CA ILE A 165 0.89 2.52 13.61
C ILE A 165 0.41 3.48 14.70
N THR A 166 1.36 4.21 15.28
CA THR A 166 1.10 5.22 16.31
C THR A 166 1.11 6.63 15.71
N ASP A 167 0.60 7.62 16.45
CA ASP A 167 0.70 9.04 16.06
C ASP A 167 2.16 9.48 15.87
N GLU A 168 3.07 8.99 16.73
CA GLU A 168 4.51 9.23 16.59
C GLU A 168 5.04 8.69 15.25
N SER A 169 4.69 7.45 14.89
CA SER A 169 5.11 6.86 13.61
C SER A 169 4.56 7.62 12.40
N LYS A 170 3.34 8.17 12.50
CA LYS A 170 2.71 8.97 11.44
C LYS A 170 3.41 10.32 11.26
N VAL A 171 3.83 10.95 12.36
CA VAL A 171 4.66 12.17 12.33
C VAL A 171 5.97 11.90 11.61
N LEU A 172 6.65 10.80 11.92
CA LEU A 172 7.89 10.42 11.23
C LEU A 172 7.70 10.23 9.71
N ILE A 173 6.57 9.63 9.28
CA ILE A 173 6.26 9.54 7.85
C ILE A 173 6.10 10.93 7.24
N ASP A 174 5.36 11.83 7.88
CA ASP A 174 5.14 13.19 7.36
C ASP A 174 6.46 13.94 7.16
N GLU A 175 7.33 13.93 8.17
CA GLU A 175 8.67 14.54 8.10
C GLU A 175 9.49 13.95 6.95
N LYS A 176 9.50 12.63 6.79
CA LYS A 176 10.27 11.95 5.75
C LYS A 176 9.74 12.23 4.35
N VAL A 177 8.42 12.29 4.18
CA VAL A 177 7.78 12.65 2.90
C VAL A 177 8.12 14.09 2.53
N ASN A 178 8.05 15.02 3.50
CA ASN A 178 8.42 16.42 3.29
C ASN A 178 9.90 16.56 2.88
N LEU A 179 10.80 15.82 3.55
CA LEU A 179 12.22 15.77 3.19
C LEU A 179 12.44 15.23 1.76
N ALA A 180 11.80 14.10 1.41
CA ALA A 180 11.92 13.51 0.08
C ALA A 180 11.44 14.48 -1.01
N GLN A 181 10.33 15.18 -0.77
CA GLN A 181 9.81 16.21 -1.68
C GLN A 181 10.78 17.39 -1.83
N SER A 182 11.41 17.86 -0.74
CA SER A 182 12.42 18.92 -0.81
C SER A 182 13.61 18.51 -1.68
N ILE A 183 14.12 17.28 -1.50
CA ILE A 183 15.24 16.76 -2.30
C ILE A 183 14.87 16.72 -3.80
N ILE A 184 13.65 16.30 -4.13
CA ILE A 184 13.15 16.26 -5.51
C ILE A 184 13.06 17.69 -6.09
N GLU A 185 12.49 18.63 -5.34
CA GLU A 185 12.36 20.03 -5.77
C GLU A 185 13.73 20.69 -6.00
N ASP A 186 14.69 20.43 -5.11
CA ASP A 186 16.06 20.95 -5.25
C ASP A 186 16.76 20.32 -6.46
N SER A 187 16.59 19.01 -6.68
CA SER A 187 17.09 18.32 -7.88
C SER A 187 16.52 18.91 -9.17
N PHE A 188 15.23 19.26 -9.19
CA PHE A 188 14.63 19.92 -10.36
C PHE A 188 15.17 21.32 -10.60
N LYS A 189 15.43 22.10 -9.55
CA LYS A 189 16.08 23.41 -9.67
C LYS A 189 17.49 23.28 -10.24
N ASP A 190 18.25 22.28 -9.79
CA ASP A 190 19.60 22.03 -10.28
C ASP A 190 19.60 21.66 -11.77
N ILE A 191 18.71 20.74 -12.18
CA ILE A 191 18.53 20.37 -13.60
C ILE A 191 18.14 21.59 -14.43
N TYR A 192 17.20 22.41 -13.96
CA TYR A 192 16.78 23.63 -14.65
C TYR A 192 17.92 24.63 -14.84
N ASN A 193 18.77 24.80 -13.84
CA ASN A 193 19.92 25.71 -13.89
C ASN A 193 21.01 25.24 -14.85
N ILE A 194 21.11 23.93 -15.13
CA ILE A 194 22.06 23.36 -16.09
C ILE A 194 21.57 23.51 -17.54
N ILE A 195 20.25 23.43 -17.76
CA ILE A 195 19.66 23.46 -19.11
C ILE A 195 19.47 24.89 -19.63
N LYS A 196 19.54 25.89 -18.74
CA LYS A 196 19.55 27.32 -19.10
C LYS A 196 20.92 27.81 -19.51
#